data_AF-A0A183ES42-F1
#
_entry.id   AF-A0A183ES42-F1
#
_cell.length_a   1.000
_cell.length_b   1.000
_cell.length_c   1.000
_cell.angle_alpha   90.00
_cell.angle_beta   90.00
_cell.angle_gamma   90.00
#
_symmetry.space_group_name_H-M   'P 1'
#
loop_
_entity.id
_entity.type
_entity.pdbx_description
1 polymer ?
#
loop_
_entity_poly.entity_id
_entity_poly.type
_entity_poly.pdbx_seq_one_letter_code
_entity_poly.pdbx_strand_id
1 'polypeptide(L)'
;LDEELINKHMLTIVEMENSGVVHMLNNDRVQDLRRLYMLLKRMTKGLPTMTDCISRYLRRKGEQLVSEGGEGEASLPKNPISYIQALLDLKDQFDHFLLDAFENDKTFKQKIQSDFEYFLNLNPRSPEYLSLYMDDKLKKGMKLVFHPP
;
A
#
# COMPACT_ATOMS: atom_id res chain seq x y z
N LEU A 1 -8.60 -33.04 -8.47
CA LEU A 1 -7.13 -33.20 -8.54
C LEU A 1 -6.48 -31.96 -9.14
N ASP A 2 -6.97 -31.44 -10.27
CA ASP A 2 -6.37 -30.24 -10.89
C ASP A 2 -6.52 -28.95 -10.08
N GLU A 3 -7.66 -28.67 -9.46
CA GLU A 3 -7.84 -27.43 -8.68
C GLU A 3 -6.89 -27.33 -7.48
N GLU A 4 -6.61 -28.44 -6.81
CA GLU A 4 -5.77 -28.46 -5.60
C GLU A 4 -4.29 -28.28 -5.94
N LEU A 5 -3.82 -28.91 -7.03
CA LEU A 5 -2.49 -28.73 -7.59
C LEU A 5 -2.28 -27.29 -8.09
N ILE A 6 -3.28 -26.73 -8.79
CA ILE A 6 -3.25 -25.35 -9.26
C ILE A 6 -3.23 -24.38 -8.07
N ASN A 7 -4.06 -24.59 -7.05
CA ASN A 7 -4.08 -23.75 -5.83
C ASN A 7 -2.75 -23.78 -5.07
N LYS A 8 -2.17 -24.97 -4.88
CA LYS A 8 -0.90 -25.11 -4.17
C LYS A 8 0.24 -24.44 -4.95
N HIS A 9 0.24 -24.57 -6.27
CA HIS A 9 1.25 -23.93 -7.12
C HIS A 9 1.08 -22.39 -7.19
N MET A 10 -0.15 -21.89 -7.20
CA MET A 10 -0.44 -20.45 -7.14
C MET A 10 0.09 -19.80 -5.86
N LEU A 11 -0.14 -20.42 -4.71
CA LEU A 11 0.40 -19.93 -3.43
C LEU A 11 1.92 -19.89 -3.47
N THR A 12 2.56 -20.94 -3.99
CA THR A 12 4.02 -20.96 -4.16
C THR A 12 4.49 -19.80 -5.05
N ILE A 13 3.91 -19.59 -6.23
CA ILE A 13 4.33 -18.50 -7.14
C ILE A 13 4.16 -17.12 -6.48
N VAL A 14 3.06 -16.92 -5.76
CA VAL A 14 2.75 -15.63 -5.13
C VAL A 14 3.67 -15.36 -3.93
N GLU A 15 4.02 -16.39 -3.16
CA GLU A 15 4.84 -16.29 -1.94
C GLU A 15 6.34 -16.60 -2.17
N MET A 16 6.74 -16.86 -3.42
CA MET A 16 8.12 -17.22 -3.77
C MET A 16 9.12 -16.15 -3.33
N GLU A 17 10.20 -16.59 -2.69
CA GLU A 17 11.29 -15.71 -2.27
C GLU A 17 11.95 -15.08 -3.52
N ASN A 18 12.27 -13.79 -3.44
CA ASN A 18 12.93 -13.01 -4.51
C ASN A 18 12.20 -12.92 -5.87
N SER A 19 10.98 -13.44 -6.00
CA SER A 19 10.24 -13.41 -7.28
C SER A 19 8.73 -13.35 -7.14
N GLY A 20 8.18 -13.59 -5.94
CA GLY A 20 6.75 -13.51 -5.67
C GLY A 20 6.21 -12.07 -5.60
N VAL A 21 4.91 -11.94 -5.33
CA VAL A 21 4.18 -10.66 -5.33
C VAL A 21 4.84 -9.64 -4.40
N VAL A 22 5.24 -10.06 -3.20
CA VAL A 22 5.89 -9.17 -2.22
C VAL A 22 7.21 -8.61 -2.74
N HIS A 23 8.03 -9.44 -3.41
CA HIS A 23 9.27 -8.97 -4.02
C HIS A 23 8.99 -7.95 -5.12
N MET A 24 7.99 -8.23 -5.97
CA MET A 24 7.64 -7.30 -7.05
C MET A 24 7.11 -5.96 -6.52
N LEU A 25 6.31 -5.95 -5.45
CA LEU A 25 5.83 -4.73 -4.79
C LEU A 25 6.98 -3.92 -4.16
N ASN A 26 7.92 -4.60 -3.50
CA ASN A 26 9.08 -3.94 -2.87
C ASN A 26 10.04 -3.29 -3.87
N ASN A 27 10.06 -3.77 -5.12
CA ASN A 27 11.00 -3.33 -6.16
C ASN A 27 10.30 -2.61 -7.33
N ASP A 28 9.05 -2.16 -7.12
CA ASP A 28 8.24 -1.44 -8.13
C ASP A 28 8.22 -2.13 -9.50
N ARG A 29 8.13 -3.48 -9.50
CA ARG A 29 8.15 -4.30 -10.72
C ARG A 29 6.77 -4.37 -11.37
N VAL A 30 6.24 -3.22 -11.77
CA VAL A 30 4.87 -3.04 -12.30
C VAL A 30 4.58 -3.98 -13.48
N GLN A 31 5.51 -4.11 -14.41
CA GLN A 31 5.32 -4.96 -15.59
C GLN A 31 5.28 -6.45 -15.24
N ASP A 32 6.06 -6.87 -14.24
CA ASP A 32 6.05 -8.25 -13.77
C ASP A 32 4.76 -8.55 -12.99
N LEU A 33 4.30 -7.60 -12.17
CA LEU A 33 2.98 -7.66 -11.51
C LEU A 33 1.84 -7.76 -12.53
N ARG A 34 1.90 -6.99 -13.62
CA ARG A 34 0.90 -7.04 -14.69
C ARG A 34 0.83 -8.42 -15.34
N ARG A 35 1.98 -9.02 -15.66
CA ARG A 35 2.05 -10.36 -16.24
C ARG A 35 1.46 -11.40 -15.30
N LEU A 36 1.79 -11.31 -14.01
CA LEU A 36 1.26 -12.22 -12.99
C LEU A 36 -0.25 -12.04 -12.79
N TYR A 37 -0.73 -10.80 -12.75
CA TYR A 37 -2.16 -10.49 -12.70
C TYR A 37 -2.91 -11.08 -13.91
N MET A 38 -2.40 -10.89 -15.13
CA MET A 38 -2.97 -11.47 -16.36
C MET A 38 -3.03 -13.00 -16.33
N LEU A 39 -2.02 -13.65 -15.75
CA LEU A 39 -1.99 -15.09 -15.59
C LEU A 39 -3.05 -15.56 -14.57
N LEU A 40 -3.08 -14.94 -13.39
CA LEU A 40 -3.96 -15.32 -12.28
C LEU A 40 -5.43 -14.95 -12.55
N LYS A 41 -5.70 -13.93 -13.37
CA LYS A 41 -7.05 -13.56 -13.82
C LYS A 41 -7.79 -14.69 -14.53
N ARG A 42 -7.07 -15.62 -15.16
CA ARG A 42 -7.62 -16.76 -15.90
C ARG A 42 -7.93 -17.95 -14.99
N MET A 43 -7.56 -17.88 -13.71
CA MET A 43 -7.69 -18.97 -12.74
C MET A 43 -8.79 -18.64 -11.73
N THR A 44 -9.67 -19.61 -11.43
CA THR A 44 -10.85 -19.42 -10.56
C THR A 44 -10.54 -18.77 -9.21
N LYS A 45 -9.40 -19.07 -8.60
CA LYS A 45 -8.96 -18.51 -7.31
C LYS A 45 -7.74 -17.58 -7.42
N GLY A 46 -7.29 -17.27 -8.63
CA GLY A 46 -6.05 -16.50 -8.82
C GLY A 46 -6.14 -15.06 -8.31
N LEU A 47 -7.20 -14.32 -8.69
CA LEU A 47 -7.38 -12.94 -8.21
C LEU A 47 -7.61 -12.85 -6.70
N PRO A 48 -8.46 -13.70 -6.06
CA PRO A 48 -8.56 -13.74 -4.61
C PRO A 48 -7.20 -13.99 -3.92
N THR A 49 -6.44 -15.00 -4.37
CA THR A 49 -5.13 -15.32 -3.78
C THR A 49 -4.14 -14.17 -3.90
N MET A 50 -4.08 -13.51 -5.06
CA MET A 50 -3.22 -12.34 -5.26
C MET A 50 -3.66 -11.17 -4.38
N THR A 51 -4.97 -10.88 -4.33
CA THR A 51 -5.53 -9.80 -3.51
C THR A 51 -5.23 -10.01 -2.03
N ASP A 52 -5.36 -11.23 -1.52
CA ASP A 52 -5.06 -11.56 -0.12
C ASP A 52 -3.57 -11.44 0.21
N CYS A 53 -2.68 -11.80 -0.73
CA CYS A 53 -1.24 -11.59 -0.57
C CYS A 53 -0.88 -10.10 -0.51
N ILE A 54 -1.40 -9.31 -1.45
CA ILE A 54 -1.22 -7.86 -1.47
C ILE A 54 -1.75 -7.23 -0.19
N SER A 55 -2.95 -7.61 0.25
CA SER A 55 -3.56 -7.07 1.45
C SER A 55 -2.73 -7.35 2.71
N ARG A 56 -2.23 -8.59 2.88
CA ARG A 56 -1.32 -8.93 3.98
C ARG A 56 -0.06 -8.08 3.97
N TYR A 57 0.54 -7.87 2.79
CA TYR A 57 1.72 -7.03 2.65
C TYR A 57 1.43 -5.56 2.97
N LEU A 58 0.37 -5.00 2.38
CA LEU A 58 -0.02 -3.60 2.57
C LEU A 58 -0.34 -3.29 4.03
N ARG A 59 -1.08 -4.16 4.72
CA ARG A 59 -1.35 -4.02 6.16
C ARG A 59 -0.08 -4.00 6.98
N ARG A 60 0.83 -4.96 6.77
CA ARG A 60 2.11 -5.00 7.48
C ARG A 60 2.93 -3.72 7.27
N LYS A 61 3.01 -3.23 6.03
CA LYS A 61 3.74 -1.99 5.70
C LYS A 61 3.08 -0.76 6.33
N GLY A 62 1.74 -0.68 6.29
CA GLY A 62 0.99 0.40 6.93
C GLY A 62 1.09 0.37 8.46
N GLU A 63 1.01 -0.80 9.08
CA GLU A 63 1.22 -1.00 10.52
C GLU A 63 2.63 -0.55 10.95
N GLN A 64 3.67 -0.85 10.16
CA GLN A 64 5.03 -0.38 10.42
C GLN A 64 5.10 1.15 10.39
N LEU A 65 4.55 1.80 9.36
CA LEU A 65 4.50 3.27 9.28
C LEU A 65 3.76 3.91 10.45
N VAL A 66 2.71 3.25 10.95
CA VAL A 66 1.95 3.71 12.12
C VAL A 66 2.70 3.48 13.43
N SER A 67 3.45 2.38 13.52
CA SER A 67 4.14 1.92 14.74
C SER A 67 5.56 2.46 14.90
N GLU A 68 6.15 3.10 13.88
CA GLU A 68 7.47 3.74 13.91
C GLU A 68 7.60 4.90 14.94
N GLY A 69 6.64 5.05 15.85
CA GLY A 69 6.76 5.83 17.08
C GLY A 69 7.42 5.13 18.28
N GLY A 70 7.66 3.82 18.26
CA GLY A 70 8.39 3.08 19.32
C GLY A 70 7.49 2.42 20.38
N GLU A 71 8.04 1.55 21.23
CA GLU A 71 7.27 0.84 22.27
C GLU A 71 7.10 1.69 23.53
N GLY A 72 5.85 1.90 23.98
CA GLY A 72 5.48 2.70 25.15
C GLY A 72 4.51 3.86 24.81
N GLU A 73 3.97 4.57 25.80
CA GLU A 73 3.03 5.70 25.59
C GLU A 73 3.62 6.88 24.77
N ALA A 74 4.87 6.77 24.32
CA ALA A 74 5.55 7.62 23.35
C ALA A 74 5.58 7.05 21.91
N SER A 75 4.70 6.10 21.60
CA SER A 75 4.60 5.31 20.34
C SER A 75 3.98 6.03 19.14
N LEU A 76 3.96 7.36 19.14
CA LEU A 76 3.43 8.13 18.01
C LEU A 76 4.56 8.55 17.08
N PRO A 77 4.31 8.63 15.75
CA PRO A 77 5.27 9.18 14.81
C PRO A 77 5.78 10.53 15.32
N LYS A 78 7.09 10.62 15.58
CA LYS A 78 7.72 11.82 16.16
C LYS A 78 7.52 13.07 15.30
N ASN A 79 7.23 12.88 14.00
CA ASN A 79 6.98 13.93 13.05
C ASN A 79 5.67 13.67 12.27
N PRO A 80 4.58 14.38 12.60
CA PRO A 80 3.28 14.30 11.92
C PRO A 80 3.36 14.48 10.40
N ILE A 81 4.22 15.39 9.94
CA ILE A 81 4.34 15.75 8.53
C ILE A 81 4.96 14.59 7.74
N SER A 82 6.03 13.99 8.25
CA SER A 82 6.68 12.86 7.58
C SER A 82 5.83 11.60 7.62
N TYR A 83 5.06 11.39 8.70
CA TYR A 83 4.09 10.30 8.78
C TYR A 83 3.02 10.39 7.69
N ILE A 84 2.37 11.56 7.55
CA ILE A 84 1.37 11.75 6.49
C ILE A 84 2.01 11.67 5.11
N GLN A 85 3.20 12.23 4.91
CA GLN A 85 3.92 12.11 3.63
C GLN A 85 4.17 10.63 3.29
N ALA A 86 4.68 9.82 4.21
CA ALA A 86 4.94 8.40 3.97
C ALA A 86 3.66 7.60 3.64
N LEU A 87 2.54 7.95 4.27
CA LEU A 87 1.24 7.36 3.95
C LEU A 87 0.75 7.74 2.55
N LEU A 88 0.94 9.01 2.15
CA LEU A 88 0.62 9.47 0.79
C LEU A 88 1.51 8.79 -0.25
N ASP A 89 2.81 8.69 0.00
CA ASP A 89 3.75 8.02 -0.90
C ASP A 89 3.39 6.53 -1.07
N LEU A 90 2.99 5.86 0.02
CA LEU A 90 2.48 4.50 -0.03
C LEU A 90 1.17 4.40 -0.83
N LYS A 91 0.27 5.39 -0.68
CA LYS A 91 -1.00 5.44 -1.41
C LYS A 91 -0.76 5.62 -2.90
N ASP A 92 0.13 6.53 -3.27
CA ASP A 92 0.52 6.80 -4.66
C ASP A 92 1.15 5.57 -5.31
N GLN A 93 2.03 4.85 -4.58
CA GLN A 93 2.60 3.57 -5.03
C GLN A 93 1.50 2.54 -5.33
N PHE A 94 0.53 2.37 -4.45
CA PHE A 94 -0.54 1.38 -4.65
C PHE A 94 -1.57 1.81 -5.71
N ASP A 95 -1.84 3.10 -5.85
CA ASP A 95 -2.65 3.63 -6.95
C ASP A 95 -1.97 3.39 -8.31
N HIS A 96 -0.65 3.58 -8.38
CA HIS A 96 0.14 3.26 -9.57
C HIS A 96 0.03 1.77 -9.94
N PHE A 97 0.18 0.86 -8.97
CA PHE A 97 -0.01 -0.57 -9.21
C PHE A 97 -1.45 -0.89 -9.65
N LEU A 98 -2.45 -0.29 -9.02
CA LEU A 98 -3.85 -0.48 -9.36
C LEU A 98 -4.14 -0.09 -10.82
N LEU A 99 -3.63 1.06 -11.25
CA LEU A 99 -3.84 1.57 -12.60
C LEU A 99 -3.05 0.77 -13.66
N ASP A 100 -1.76 0.54 -13.42
CA ASP A 100 -0.85 0.06 -14.47
C ASP A 100 -0.66 -1.46 -14.47
N ALA A 101 -0.80 -2.13 -13.33
CA ALA A 101 -0.66 -3.59 -13.22
C ALA A 101 -2.01 -4.32 -13.13
N PHE A 102 -3.01 -3.76 -12.46
CA PHE A 102 -4.25 -4.47 -12.10
C PHE A 102 -5.49 -4.01 -12.88
N GLU A 103 -5.32 -3.31 -14.01
CA GLU A 103 -6.43 -2.86 -14.88
C GLU A 103 -7.52 -2.06 -14.14
N ASN A 104 -7.16 -1.34 -13.08
CA ASN A 104 -8.08 -0.62 -12.21
C ASN A 104 -9.22 -1.51 -11.65
N ASP A 105 -8.89 -2.77 -11.34
CA ASP A 105 -9.81 -3.77 -10.82
C ASP A 105 -10.50 -3.30 -9.52
N LYS A 106 -11.83 -3.37 -9.50
CA LYS A 106 -12.65 -2.88 -8.39
C LYS A 106 -12.40 -3.64 -7.09
N THR A 107 -12.12 -4.94 -7.15
CA THR A 107 -11.85 -5.76 -5.98
C THR A 107 -10.54 -5.36 -5.33
N PHE A 108 -9.49 -5.12 -6.13
CA PHE A 108 -8.21 -4.62 -5.63
C PHE A 108 -8.37 -3.21 -5.05
N LYS A 109 -9.08 -2.31 -5.75
CA LYS A 109 -9.35 -0.96 -5.26
C LYS A 109 -10.04 -0.94 -3.90
N GLN A 110 -11.11 -1.72 -3.75
CA GLN A 110 -11.85 -1.84 -2.49
C GLN A 110 -10.99 -2.41 -1.37
N LYS A 111 -10.18 -3.44 -1.67
CA LYS A 111 -9.29 -4.06 -0.67
C LYS A 111 -8.21 -3.09 -0.21
N ILE A 112 -7.55 -2.40 -1.14
CA ILE A 112 -6.55 -1.38 -0.84
C ILE A 112 -7.17 -0.29 0.03
N GLN A 113 -8.34 0.24 -0.35
CA GLN A 113 -9.03 1.24 0.46
C GLN A 113 -9.32 0.75 1.88
N SER A 114 -9.86 -0.46 2.02
CA SER A 114 -10.15 -1.06 3.33
C SER A 114 -8.90 -1.24 4.19
N ASP A 115 -7.76 -1.57 3.56
CA ASP A 115 -6.50 -1.73 4.28
C ASP A 115 -5.93 -0.38 4.73
N PHE A 116 -6.03 0.67 3.90
CA PHE A 116 -5.69 2.04 4.30
C PHE A 116 -6.54 2.53 5.48
N GLU A 117 -7.86 2.31 5.43
CA GLU A 117 -8.75 2.63 6.53
C GLU A 117 -8.37 1.86 7.80
N TYR A 118 -8.02 0.58 7.67
CA TYR A 118 -7.63 -0.26 8.79
C TYR A 118 -6.42 0.32 9.56
N PHE A 119 -5.29 0.57 8.89
CA PHE A 119 -4.10 1.03 9.62
C PHE A 119 -4.15 2.51 10.00
N LEU A 120 -4.85 3.37 9.24
CA LEU A 120 -5.06 4.77 9.65
C LEU A 120 -5.81 4.86 10.99
N ASN A 121 -6.77 3.95 11.20
CA ASN A 121 -7.56 3.86 12.43
C ASN A 121 -6.78 3.28 13.62
N LEU A 122 -5.59 2.70 13.41
CA LEU A 122 -4.72 2.29 14.51
C LEU A 122 -4.10 3.49 15.24
N ASN A 123 -3.96 4.64 14.57
CA ASN A 123 -3.48 5.88 15.18
C ASN A 123 -4.62 6.91 15.31
N PRO A 124 -5.13 7.16 16.54
CA PRO A 124 -6.23 8.11 16.74
C PRO A 124 -5.85 9.57 16.43
N ARG A 125 -4.56 9.90 16.30
CA ARG A 125 -4.08 11.23 15.92
C ARG A 125 -3.95 11.43 14.41
N SER A 126 -4.20 10.41 13.59
CA SER A 126 -4.16 10.54 12.12
C SER A 126 -4.95 11.77 11.59
N PRO A 127 -6.17 12.09 12.08
CA PRO A 127 -6.91 13.29 11.65
C PRO A 127 -6.22 14.63 12.01
N GLU A 128 -5.61 14.70 13.19
CA GLU A 128 -4.85 15.88 13.63
C GLU A 128 -3.60 16.06 12.76
N TYR A 129 -2.87 14.97 12.51
CA TYR A 129 -1.65 15.01 11.70
C TYR A 129 -1.93 15.40 10.25
N LEU A 130 -3.07 14.96 9.69
CA LEU A 130 -3.55 15.42 8.39
C LEU A 130 -3.78 16.94 8.38
N SER A 131 -4.42 17.48 9.42
CA SER A 131 -4.64 18.93 9.55
C SER A 131 -3.31 19.70 9.60
N LEU A 132 -2.34 19.24 10.40
CA LEU A 132 -1.01 19.84 10.48
C LEU A 132 -0.25 19.79 9.15
N TYR A 133 -0.39 18.69 8.43
CA TYR A 133 0.21 18.52 7.10
C TYR A 133 -0.37 19.51 6.09
N MET A 134 -1.70 19.67 6.06
CA MET A 134 -2.36 20.66 5.20
C MET A 134 -1.89 22.08 5.52
N ASP A 135 -1.83 22.45 6.80
CA ASP A 135 -1.33 23.76 7.25
C ASP A 135 0.12 24.03 6.82
N ASP A 136 1.01 23.03 6.93
CA ASP A 136 2.40 23.16 6.50
C ASP A 136 2.51 23.37 4.98
N LYS A 137 1.76 22.59 4.18
CA LYS A 137 1.76 22.74 2.72
C LYS A 137 1.20 24.09 2.26
N LEU A 138 0.13 24.58 2.90
CA LEU A 138 -0.43 25.90 2.64
C LEU A 138 0.57 27.02 2.96
N LYS A 139 1.20 26.98 4.14
CA LYS A 139 2.20 27.99 4.54
C LYS A 139 3.41 28.02 3.59
N LYS A 140 3.90 26.86 3.16
CA LYS A 140 5.00 26.77 2.19
C LYS A 140 4.60 27.29 0.81
N GLY A 141 3.39 26.95 0.34
CA GLY A 141 2.83 27.48 -0.90
C GLY A 141 2.70 29.01 -0.89
N MET A 142 2.22 29.58 0.22
CA MET A 142 2.13 31.04 0.37
C MET A 142 3.50 31.70 0.40
N LYS A 143 4.51 31.13 1.07
CA LYS A 143 5.88 31.70 1.08
C LYS A 143 6.51 31.80 -0.31
N LEU A 144 6.25 30.84 -1.20
CA LEU A 144 6.72 30.88 -2.59
C LEU A 144 6.02 31.98 -3.42
N VAL A 145 4.79 32.34 -3.07
CA VAL A 145 4.03 33.41 -3.74
C VAL A 145 4.46 34.81 -3.27
N PHE A 146 4.88 34.95 -2.02
CA PHE A 146 5.22 36.27 -1.42
C PHE A 146 6.72 36.62 -1.42
N HIS A 147 7.59 35.75 -1.93
CA HIS A 147 8.99 36.07 -2.23
C HIS A 147 9.26 35.81 -3.72
N PRO A 148 8.94 36.77 -4.61
CA PRO A 148 9.41 36.72 -5.98
C PRO A 148 10.94 36.93 -6.02
N PRO A 149 11.63 36.41 -7.05
CA PRO A 149 13.07 36.55 -7.24
C PRO A 149 13.51 38.01 -7.46
#